data_AF-A0A7J7L7U8-F1
#
_entry.id   AF-A0A7J7L7U8-F1
#
_cell.length_a   1.000
_cell.length_b   1.000
_cell.length_c   1.000
_cell.angle_alpha   90.00
_cell.angle_beta   90.00
_cell.angle_gamma   90.00
#
_symmetry.space_group_name_H-M   'P 1'
#
loop_
_entity.id
_entity.type
_entity.pdbx_description
1 polymer ?
#
loop_
_entity_poly.entity_id
_entity_poly.type
_entity_poly.pdbx_seq_one_letter_code
_entity_poly.pdbx_strand_id
1 'polypeptide(L)'
;MCVWVSEPFDLKRIAKAIIEELGGDVPNLTTLQAWHNHLCHSLEGKLFFLVLDDVWTKDRARWERLKLALDHGKKASRIMVITRDNVVAQTVGTTAKHNLQ
;
A
#
# COMPACT_ATOMS: atom_id res chain seq x y z
N MET A 1 -14.03 -1.87 -0.57
CA MET A 1 -13.06 -2.16 0.50
C MET A 1 -12.24 -0.92 0.76
N CYS A 2 -12.06 -0.56 2.03
CA CYS A 2 -11.19 0.51 2.47
C CYS A 2 -10.21 -0.08 3.50
N VAL A 3 -8.92 0.18 3.35
CA VAL A 3 -7.88 -0.32 4.25
C VAL A 3 -7.10 0.87 4.79
N TRP A 4 -6.92 0.93 6.11
CA TRP A 4 -6.13 1.98 6.76
C TRP A 4 -4.95 1.34 7.49
N VAL A 5 -3.74 1.79 7.17
CA VAL A 5 -2.51 1.27 7.77
C VAL A 5 -1.65 2.42 8.25
N SER A 6 -1.34 2.42 9.54
CA SER A 6 -0.40 3.36 10.16
C SER A 6 1.03 2.79 10.20
N GLU A 7 2.00 3.61 10.60
CA GLU A 7 3.41 3.26 10.74
C GLU A 7 3.69 1.99 11.60
N PRO A 8 4.82 1.25 11.40
CA PRO A 8 5.81 1.29 10.31
C PRO A 8 5.27 0.95 8.92
N PHE A 9 5.83 1.64 7.91
CA PHE A 9 5.70 1.24 6.51
C PHE A 9 6.37 -0.13 6.30
N ASP A 10 5.54 -1.17 6.20
CA ASP A 10 5.99 -2.55 5.99
C ASP A 10 5.05 -3.27 5.03
N LEU A 11 5.62 -3.83 3.95
CA LEU A 11 4.84 -4.49 2.90
C LEU A 11 4.07 -5.70 3.43
N LYS A 12 4.61 -6.44 4.41
CA LYS A 12 3.95 -7.61 4.97
C LYS A 12 2.73 -7.20 5.78
N ARG A 13 2.84 -6.15 6.61
CA ARG A 13 1.71 -5.58 7.37
C ARG A 13 0.62 -5.04 6.45
N ILE A 14 1.01 -4.29 5.42
CA ILE A 14 0.05 -3.76 4.42
C ILE A 14 -0.64 -4.91 3.69
N ALA A 15 0.12 -5.91 3.23
CA ALA A 15 -0.44 -7.07 2.55
C ALA A 15 -1.41 -7.84 3.44
N LYS A 16 -1.03 -8.08 4.70
CA LYS A 16 -1.88 -8.73 5.70
C LYS A 16 -3.20 -7.98 5.90
N ALA A 17 -3.14 -6.68 6.16
CA ALA A 17 -4.33 -5.86 6.37
C ALA A 17 -5.27 -5.87 5.14
N ILE A 18 -4.72 -5.81 3.93
CA ILE A 18 -5.51 -5.90 2.70
C ILE A 18 -6.16 -7.28 2.56
N ILE A 19 -5.44 -8.37 2.82
CA ILE A 19 -5.95 -9.74 2.70
C ILE A 19 -7.07 -10.00 3.70
N GLU A 20 -6.89 -9.57 4.96
CA GLU A 20 -7.90 -9.65 6.02
C GLU A 20 -9.18 -8.93 5.60
N GLU A 21 -9.05 -7.72 5.03
CA GLU A 21 -10.20 -6.91 4.63
C GLU A 21 -10.91 -7.43 3.38
N LEU A 22 -10.23 -8.26 2.57
CA LEU A 22 -10.85 -9.01 1.48
C LEU A 22 -11.58 -10.27 1.96
N GLY A 23 -11.51 -10.59 3.27
CA GLY A 23 -12.03 -11.84 3.84
C GLY A 23 -11.20 -13.07 3.47
N GLY A 24 -9.93 -12.88 3.09
CA GLY A 24 -9.00 -13.96 2.79
C GLY A 24 -8.23 -14.41 4.01
N ASP A 25 -7.76 -15.66 4.00
CA ASP A 25 -6.86 -16.17 5.03
C ASP A 25 -5.46 -15.57 4.87
N VAL A 26 -4.91 -15.07 5.98
CA VAL A 26 -3.55 -14.52 6.00
C VAL A 26 -2.53 -15.66 5.89
N PRO A 27 -1.73 -15.71 4.82
CA PRO A 27 -0.77 -16.79 4.64
C PRO A 27 0.44 -16.60 5.56
N ASN A 28 1.03 -17.69 6.03
CA ASN A 28 2.29 -17.64 6.77
C ASN A 28 3.49 -17.69 5.81
N LEU A 29 3.78 -16.55 5.17
CA LEU A 29 4.85 -16.44 4.17
C LEU A 29 6.16 -15.94 4.78
N THR A 30 7.28 -16.55 4.40
CA THR A 30 8.59 -16.26 4.96
C THR A 30 9.31 -15.13 4.22
N THR A 31 9.19 -15.06 2.90
CA THR A 31 9.94 -14.11 2.06
C THR A 31 9.11 -12.90 1.65
N LEU A 32 9.76 -11.76 1.48
CA LEU A 32 9.12 -10.53 0.97
C LEU A 32 8.56 -10.72 -0.46
N GLN A 33 9.20 -11.57 -1.26
CA GLN A 33 8.72 -11.90 -2.61
C GLN A 33 7.42 -12.69 -2.58
N ALA A 34 7.31 -13.67 -1.69
CA ALA A 34 6.07 -14.42 -1.53
C ALA A 34 4.93 -13.48 -1.09
N TRP A 35 5.18 -12.60 -0.12
CA TRP A 35 4.20 -11.59 0.31
C TRP A 35 3.76 -10.68 -0.83
N HIS A 36 4.70 -10.19 -1.64
CA HIS A 36 4.42 -9.35 -2.79
C HIS A 36 3.55 -10.07 -3.83
N ASN A 37 3.94 -11.28 -4.23
CA ASN A 37 3.20 -12.07 -5.20
C ASN A 37 1.77 -12.39 -4.72
N HIS A 38 1.63 -12.76 -3.45
CA HIS A 38 0.32 -13.04 -2.86
C HIS A 38 -0.56 -11.80 -2.85
N LEU A 39 0.00 -10.64 -2.49
CA LEU A 39 -0.71 -9.37 -2.54
C LEU A 39 -1.20 -9.03 -3.97
N CYS A 40 -0.34 -9.18 -4.99
CA CYS A 40 -0.73 -8.97 -6.38
C CYS A 40 -1.94 -9.83 -6.75
N HIS A 41 -1.90 -11.12 -6.40
CA HIS A 41 -2.99 -12.05 -6.69
C HIS A 41 -4.27 -11.70 -5.93
N SER A 42 -4.18 -11.35 -4.65
CA SER A 42 -5.33 -10.95 -3.84
C SER A 42 -6.03 -9.70 -4.38
N LEU A 43 -5.27 -8.78 -5.00
CA LEU A 43 -5.78 -7.53 -5.55
C LEU A 43 -6.36 -7.66 -6.96
N GLU A 44 -6.10 -8.76 -7.65
CA GLU A 44 -6.51 -8.96 -9.04
C GLU A 44 -8.04 -8.78 -9.21
N GLY A 45 -8.42 -7.81 -10.05
CA GLY A 45 -9.83 -7.50 -10.30
C GLY A 45 -10.59 -6.88 -9.11
N LYS A 46 -9.91 -6.50 -8.03
CA LYS A 46 -10.52 -5.85 -6.86
C LYS A 46 -10.49 -4.33 -6.98
N LEU A 47 -11.55 -3.68 -6.49
CA LEU A 47 -11.62 -2.24 -6.31
C LEU A 47 -11.37 -1.89 -4.85
N PHE A 48 -10.39 -1.03 -4.58
CA PHE A 48 -9.98 -0.69 -3.23
C PHE A 48 -9.62 0.78 -3.05
N PHE A 49 -9.71 1.22 -1.80
CA PHE A 49 -9.16 2.48 -1.32
C PHE A 49 -8.17 2.18 -0.20
N LEU A 50 -6.89 2.49 -0.38
CA LEU A 50 -5.85 2.27 0.63
C LEU A 50 -5.40 3.60 1.20
N VAL A 51 -5.46 3.74 2.52
CA VAL A 51 -4.91 4.89 3.24
C VAL A 51 -3.69 4.43 4.02
N LEU A 52 -2.56 5.07 3.75
CA LEU A 52 -1.33 4.90 4.53
C LEU A 52 -1.12 6.17 5.34
N ASP A 53 -1.28 6.07 6.65
CA ASP A 53 -1.17 7.19 7.57
C ASP A 53 0.19 7.24 8.27
N ASP A 54 0.64 8.46 8.52
CA ASP A 54 1.91 8.78 9.17
C ASP A 54 3.13 8.09 8.54
N VAL A 55 3.28 8.18 7.21
CA VAL A 55 4.37 7.50 6.48
C VAL A 55 5.67 8.32 6.54
N TRP A 56 6.77 7.71 7.00
CA TRP A 56 8.10 8.34 7.07
C TRP A 56 9.14 7.75 6.10
N THR A 57 8.81 6.67 5.38
CA THR A 57 9.79 6.00 4.50
C THR A 57 10.15 6.84 3.27
N LYS A 58 11.45 7.05 3.06
CA LYS A 58 12.02 7.68 1.84
C LYS A 58 12.59 6.64 0.87
N ASP A 59 12.47 5.37 1.22
CA ASP A 59 12.93 4.26 0.38
C ASP A 59 12.00 4.08 -0.82
N ARG A 60 12.44 4.63 -1.95
CA ARG A 60 11.71 4.56 -3.21
C ARG A 60 11.51 3.12 -3.68
N ALA A 61 12.46 2.21 -3.48
CA ALA A 61 12.35 0.83 -3.94
C ALA A 61 11.22 0.09 -3.21
N ARG A 62 11.05 0.34 -1.90
CA ARG A 62 9.90 -0.18 -1.14
C ARG A 62 8.57 0.35 -1.67
N TRP A 63 8.52 1.63 -2.05
CA TRP A 63 7.31 2.24 -2.55
C TRP A 63 6.92 1.74 -3.95
N GLU A 64 7.88 1.68 -4.87
CA GLU A 64 7.67 1.11 -6.21
C GLU A 64 7.21 -0.36 -6.12
N ARG A 65 7.77 -1.14 -5.18
CA ARG A 65 7.34 -2.52 -4.98
C ARG A 65 5.87 -2.62 -4.56
N LEU A 66 5.42 -1.79 -3.61
CA LEU A 66 4.02 -1.77 -3.22
C LEU A 66 3.13 -1.27 -4.37
N LYS A 67 3.55 -0.21 -5.07
CA LYS A 67 2.83 0.34 -6.23
C LYS A 67 2.62 -0.73 -7.32
N LEU A 68 3.65 -1.50 -7.64
CA LEU A 68 3.55 -2.62 -8.59
C LEU A 68 2.48 -3.63 -8.17
N ALA A 69 2.31 -3.93 -6.88
CA ALA A 69 1.25 -4.82 -6.43
C ALA A 69 -0.14 -4.18 -6.57
N LEU A 70 -0.25 -2.88 -6.27
CA LEU A 70 -1.50 -2.13 -6.32
C LEU A 70 -2.00 -1.93 -7.76
N ASP A 71 -1.10 -1.92 -8.75
CA ASP A 71 -1.42 -1.85 -10.18
C ASP A 71 -2.16 -3.10 -10.71
N HIS A 72 -2.17 -4.22 -9.97
CA HIS A 72 -3.01 -5.39 -10.28
C HIS A 72 -4.49 -5.18 -9.93
N GLY A 73 -4.82 -4.11 -9.19
CA GLY A 73 -6.20 -3.72 -8.90
C GLY A 73 -6.97 -3.19 -10.11
N LYS A 74 -8.26 -2.93 -9.91
CA LYS A 74 -9.07 -2.17 -10.88
C LYS A 74 -8.55 -0.73 -11.03
N LYS A 75 -8.63 -0.17 -12.24
CA LYS A 75 -8.21 1.22 -12.56
C LYS A 75 -8.82 2.32 -11.67
N ALA A 76 -9.99 2.07 -11.09
CA ALA A 76 -10.66 3.01 -10.18
C ALA A 76 -10.13 2.92 -8.72
N SER A 77 -9.23 1.99 -8.41
CA SER A 77 -8.58 1.91 -7.09
C SER A 77 -7.73 3.15 -6.83
N ARG A 78 -7.65 3.56 -5.56
CA ARG A 78 -6.93 4.76 -5.14
C ARG A 78 -6.12 4.50 -3.88
N ILE A 79 -5.05 5.25 -3.74
CA ILE A 79 -4.17 5.24 -2.59
C ILE A 79 -4.05 6.66 -2.08
N MET A 80 -4.20 6.85 -0.78
CA MET A 80 -3.96 8.10 -0.09
C MET A 80 -2.80 7.90 0.87
N VAL A 81 -1.78 8.74 0.77
CA VAL A 81 -0.66 8.75 1.71
C VAL A 81 -0.73 10.04 2.50
N ILE A 82 -0.79 9.92 3.82
CA ILE A 82 -0.74 11.03 4.76
C ILE A 82 0.65 10.99 5.41
N THR A 83 1.37 12.10 5.32
CA THR A 83 2.73 12.21 5.83
C THR A 83 3.00 13.65 6.25
N ARG A 84 3.83 13.81 7.29
CA ARG A 84 4.35 15.11 7.73
C ARG A 84 5.65 15.50 7.02
N ASP A 85 6.24 14.59 6.26
CA ASP A 85 7.52 14.79 5.57
C ASP A 85 7.30 15.04 4.07
N ASN A 86 7.65 16.25 3.62
CA ASN A 86 7.52 16.66 2.23
C ASN A 86 8.38 15.83 1.26
N VAL A 87 9.51 15.30 1.72
CA VAL A 87 10.38 14.43 0.92
C VAL A 87 9.68 13.09 0.66
N VAL A 88 8.94 12.57 1.64
CA VAL A 88 8.12 11.36 1.46
C VAL A 88 7.03 11.63 0.43
N ALA A 89 6.32 12.76 0.54
CA ALA A 89 5.28 13.13 -0.44
C ALA A 89 5.83 13.22 -1.88
N GLN A 90 7.05 13.76 -2.06
CA GLN A 90 7.72 13.78 -3.36
C GLN A 90 8.13 12.39 -3.83
N THR A 91 8.66 11.56 -2.91
CA THR A 91 9.07 10.18 -3.20
C THR A 91 7.90 9.33 -3.70
N VAL A 92 6.71 9.56 -3.15
CA VAL A 92 5.49 8.81 -3.50
C VAL A 92 5.07 9.00 -4.96
N GLY A 93 5.39 10.15 -5.56
CA GLY A 93 4.98 10.49 -6.92
C GLY A 93 3.46 10.60 -7.02
N THR A 94 2.87 11.56 -6.30
CA THR A 94 1.42 11.77 -6.22
C THR A 94 0.87 12.54 -7.42
N THR A 95 -0.31 12.17 -7.92
CA THR A 95 -1.04 12.95 -8.94
C THR A 95 -1.56 14.29 -8.38
N ALA A 96 -1.83 14.36 -7.08
CA ALA A 96 -2.24 15.58 -6.38
C ALA A 96 -1.63 15.61 -4.97
N LYS A 97 -1.15 16.79 -4.56
CA LYS A 97 -0.59 17.03 -3.23
C LYS A 97 -1.45 18.06 -2.51
N HIS A 98 -1.85 17.76 -1.27
CA HIS A 98 -2.57 18.68 -0.41
C HIS A 98 -1.79 18.86 0.90
N ASN A 99 -1.49 20.10 1.26
CA ASN A 99 -0.85 20.41 2.54
C ASN A 99 -1.95 20.66 3.56
N LEU A 100 -1.98 19.86 4.62
CA LEU A 100 -2.84 20.11 5.77
C LEU A 100 -2.25 21.28 6.58
N GLN A 101 -3.05 22.32 6.81
CA GLN A 101 -2.70 23.47 7.65
C GLN A 101 -2.94 23.18 9.12
#